data_AF-A0A4Y7QL07-F1
#
_entry.id   AF-A0A4Y7QL07-F1
#
_cell.length_a   1.000
_cell.length_b   1.000
_cell.length_c   1.000
_cell.angle_alpha   90.00
_cell.angle_beta   90.00
_cell.angle_gamma   90.00
#
_symmetry.space_group_name_H-M   'P 1'
#
loop_
_entity.id
_entity.type
_entity.pdbx_description
1 polymer ?
#
loop_
_entity_poly.entity_id
_entity_poly.type
_entity_poly.pdbx_seq_one_letter_code
_entity_poly.pdbx_strand_id
1 'polypeptide(L)'
;MDCSPSSNDAHHPELYRKDGDLVVSAPDKAGGRIFYRIHRFMLSDHSSVFRDMLTMPPAADGSLETYDGIPVVHLPDPGKDLDALLTILYDPSEILFDKHDPCVPIDILGVLKLATKYDFRKLRRRIIEQYIPAWPDTLMEWDHLEQTMSTWRRDFNTIAPAYLDEVFPEPGGAVRLARECNIPEILPAAFYSLSRISEEDDWNRYHRSMGVSDCDLDALNDGKRTAHWHMLSIKDC
;
A
#
# COMPACT_ATOMS: atom_id res chain seq x y z
N MET A 1 -26.89 -21.35 3.42
CA MET A 1 -27.16 -20.73 4.74
C MET A 1 -27.00 -19.23 4.53
N ASP A 2 -27.92 -18.42 5.07
CA ASP A 2 -27.89 -16.97 4.89
C ASP A 2 -26.99 -16.35 5.98
N CYS A 3 -26.00 -15.58 5.58
CA CYS A 3 -25.06 -14.96 6.51
C CYS A 3 -25.68 -13.66 7.04
N SER A 4 -26.41 -13.73 8.16
CA SER A 4 -26.95 -12.52 8.79
C SER A 4 -25.82 -11.62 9.30
N PRO A 5 -25.85 -10.30 9.03
CA PRO A 5 -24.81 -9.38 9.48
C PRO A 5 -24.76 -9.32 11.02
N SER A 6 -23.55 -9.41 11.58
CA SER A 6 -23.29 -9.10 12.98
C SER A 6 -23.44 -7.59 13.23
N SER A 7 -23.58 -7.15 14.48
CA SER A 7 -23.78 -5.72 14.80
C SER A 7 -22.65 -4.79 14.35
N ASN A 8 -21.49 -5.35 14.01
CA ASN A 8 -20.30 -4.62 13.57
C ASN A 8 -19.98 -4.86 12.09
N ASP A 9 -20.83 -5.57 11.36
CA ASP A 9 -20.66 -5.79 9.93
C ASP A 9 -21.14 -4.58 9.14
N ALA A 10 -20.37 -4.18 8.14
CA ALA A 10 -20.66 -2.99 7.35
C ALA A 10 -20.49 -3.24 5.85
N HIS A 11 -21.32 -2.56 5.06
CA HIS A 11 -21.13 -2.47 3.61
C HIS A 11 -20.07 -1.42 3.30
N HIS A 12 -19.20 -1.72 2.35
CA HIS A 12 -18.25 -0.72 1.85
C HIS A 12 -19.01 0.43 1.17
N PRO A 13 -18.76 1.71 1.51
CA PRO A 13 -19.56 2.83 1.01
C PRO A 13 -19.58 2.96 -0.52
N GLU A 14 -18.45 2.65 -1.19
CA GLU A 14 -18.29 2.87 -2.63
C GLU A 14 -18.22 1.57 -3.45
N LEU A 15 -17.79 0.48 -2.81
CA LEU A 15 -17.55 -0.82 -3.46
C LEU A 15 -18.65 -1.83 -3.13
N TYR A 16 -19.78 -1.39 -2.57
CA TYR A 16 -21.00 -2.18 -2.43
C TYR A 16 -21.98 -1.86 -3.57
N ARG A 17 -21.70 -2.41 -4.75
CA ARG A 17 -22.44 -2.08 -5.98
C ARG A 17 -23.71 -2.90 -6.12
N LYS A 18 -24.81 -2.24 -6.49
CA LYS A 18 -26.15 -2.87 -6.60
C LYS A 18 -26.25 -3.93 -7.71
N ASP A 19 -25.40 -3.82 -8.73
CA ASP A 19 -25.32 -4.71 -9.89
C ASP A 19 -24.26 -5.82 -9.73
N GLY A 20 -23.46 -5.79 -8.66
CA GLY A 20 -22.46 -6.82 -8.40
C GLY A 20 -23.08 -8.21 -8.22
N ASP A 21 -22.41 -9.22 -8.79
CA ASP A 21 -22.79 -10.63 -8.82
C ASP A 21 -21.95 -11.50 -7.85
N LEU A 22 -21.04 -10.88 -7.10
CA LEU A 22 -20.23 -11.52 -6.07
C LEU A 22 -20.09 -10.59 -4.86
N VAL A 23 -20.26 -11.14 -3.67
CA VAL A 23 -19.89 -10.48 -2.42
C VAL A 23 -18.55 -11.04 -1.94
N VAL A 24 -17.62 -10.16 -1.60
CA VAL A 24 -16.38 -10.52 -0.93
C VAL A 24 -16.38 -9.83 0.42
N SER A 25 -15.90 -10.51 1.45
CA SER A 25 -15.83 -9.92 2.80
C SER A 25 -14.44 -10.08 3.40
N ALA A 26 -14.02 -9.09 4.16
CA ALA A 26 -12.73 -9.07 4.85
C ALA A 26 -12.88 -8.65 6.33
N PRO A 27 -12.02 -9.16 7.24
CA PRO A 27 -11.91 -8.65 8.60
C PRO A 27 -11.71 -7.14 8.66
N ASP A 28 -12.49 -6.49 9.51
CA ASP A 28 -12.32 -5.08 9.87
C ASP A 28 -11.47 -4.92 11.14
N LYS A 29 -10.77 -3.78 11.23
CA LYS A 29 -10.02 -3.41 12.43
C LYS A 29 -10.91 -3.24 13.67
N ALA A 30 -12.19 -2.89 13.50
CA ALA A 30 -13.14 -2.75 14.61
C ALA A 30 -13.74 -4.09 15.10
N GLY A 31 -13.25 -5.23 14.61
CA GLY A 31 -13.67 -6.56 15.06
C GLY A 31 -14.95 -7.10 14.40
N GLY A 32 -15.38 -6.49 13.30
CA GLY A 32 -16.45 -6.97 12.41
C GLY A 32 -15.92 -7.35 11.03
N ARG A 33 -16.79 -7.30 10.02
CA ARG A 33 -16.42 -7.55 8.62
C ARG A 33 -16.92 -6.45 7.69
N ILE A 34 -16.09 -6.09 6.73
CA ILE A 34 -16.50 -5.21 5.62
C ILE A 34 -16.89 -6.09 4.45
N PHE A 35 -18.07 -5.83 3.89
CA PHE A 35 -18.59 -6.50 2.71
C PHE A 35 -18.44 -5.60 1.48
N TYR A 36 -17.95 -6.18 0.41
CA TYR A 36 -17.76 -5.57 -0.90
C TYR A 36 -18.64 -6.32 -1.89
N ARG A 37 -19.52 -5.61 -2.58
CA ARG A 37 -20.37 -6.21 -3.61
C ARG A 37 -19.85 -5.77 -4.98
N ILE A 38 -19.22 -6.71 -5.68
CA ILE A 38 -18.41 -6.47 -6.86
C ILE A 38 -18.80 -7.41 -8.00
N HIS A 39 -18.22 -7.17 -9.18
CA HIS A 39 -18.36 -8.00 -10.35
C HIS A 39 -17.28 -9.09 -10.35
N ARG A 40 -17.71 -10.35 -10.45
CA ARG A 40 -16.88 -11.56 -10.54
C ARG A 40 -15.80 -11.45 -11.61
N PHE A 41 -16.15 -10.82 -12.73
CA PHE A 41 -15.22 -10.60 -13.84
C PHE A 41 -13.97 -9.82 -13.41
N MET A 42 -14.10 -8.81 -12.54
CA MET A 42 -12.97 -7.96 -12.10
C MET A 42 -11.89 -8.77 -11.37
N LEU A 43 -12.29 -9.81 -10.64
CA LEU A 43 -11.33 -10.72 -10.00
C LEU A 43 -10.84 -11.80 -10.96
N SER A 44 -11.75 -12.47 -11.66
CA SER A 44 -11.41 -13.64 -12.50
C SER A 44 -10.61 -13.31 -13.78
N ASP A 45 -10.75 -12.10 -14.32
CA ASP A 45 -9.93 -11.66 -15.47
C ASP A 45 -8.48 -11.37 -15.05
N HIS A 46 -8.31 -10.81 -13.87
CA HIS A 46 -7.01 -10.29 -13.41
C HIS A 46 -6.25 -11.24 -12.47
N SER A 47 -6.91 -12.22 -11.88
CA SER A 47 -6.34 -13.22 -10.97
C SER A 47 -6.67 -14.64 -11.40
N SER A 48 -5.63 -15.46 -11.57
CA SER A 48 -5.80 -16.89 -11.85
C SER A 48 -6.41 -17.64 -10.66
N VAL A 49 -6.00 -17.30 -9.44
CA VAL A 49 -6.51 -17.90 -8.20
C VAL A 49 -8.00 -17.67 -8.06
N PHE A 50 -8.47 -16.42 -8.27
CA PHE A 50 -9.89 -16.13 -8.22
C PHE A 50 -10.65 -16.78 -9.37
N ARG A 51 -10.10 -16.79 -10.58
CA ARG A 51 -10.72 -17.51 -11.71
C ARG A 51 -10.97 -18.97 -11.35
N ASP A 52 -9.95 -19.67 -10.86
CA ASP A 52 -10.04 -21.09 -10.54
C ASP A 52 -11.00 -21.30 -9.36
N MET A 53 -10.87 -20.50 -8.29
CA MET A 53 -11.74 -20.54 -7.11
C MET A 53 -13.22 -20.36 -7.46
N LEU A 54 -13.51 -19.44 -8.37
CA LEU A 54 -14.86 -19.12 -8.81
C LEU A 54 -15.40 -20.16 -9.82
N THR A 55 -14.55 -20.92 -10.50
CA THR A 55 -15.01 -22.03 -11.37
C THR A 55 -15.28 -23.34 -10.64
N MET A 56 -14.85 -23.47 -9.39
CA MET A 56 -15.08 -24.69 -8.62
C MET A 56 -16.58 -24.93 -8.39
N PRO A 57 -17.06 -26.17 -8.54
CA PRO A 57 -18.43 -26.51 -8.21
C PRO A 57 -18.70 -26.25 -6.72
N PRO A 58 -19.96 -25.97 -6.35
CA PRO A 58 -20.36 -25.84 -4.94
C PRO A 58 -19.92 -27.08 -4.14
N ALA A 59 -19.80 -26.92 -2.81
CA ALA A 59 -19.54 -28.04 -1.91
C ALA A 59 -20.58 -29.16 -2.11
N ALA A 60 -20.25 -30.39 -1.70
CA ALA A 60 -21.05 -31.59 -1.95
C ALA A 60 -22.50 -31.52 -1.40
N ASP A 61 -22.77 -30.59 -0.47
CA ASP A 61 -24.10 -30.30 0.06
C ASP A 61 -24.94 -29.35 -0.82
N GLY A 62 -24.36 -28.88 -1.95
CA GLY A 62 -24.99 -27.98 -2.90
C GLY A 62 -25.20 -26.56 -2.37
N SER A 63 -24.71 -26.24 -1.16
CA SER A 63 -24.94 -24.93 -0.56
C SER A 63 -23.84 -23.96 -0.95
N LEU A 64 -24.23 -22.85 -1.60
CA LEU A 64 -23.41 -21.65 -1.64
C LEU A 64 -23.85 -20.77 -0.48
N GLU A 65 -22.87 -20.31 0.30
CA GLU A 65 -23.10 -19.23 1.24
C GLU A 65 -23.46 -17.97 0.45
N THR A 66 -24.50 -17.27 0.92
CA THR A 66 -24.98 -16.04 0.28
C THR A 66 -25.07 -14.92 1.30
N TYR A 67 -24.88 -13.71 0.81
CA TYR A 67 -25.11 -12.45 1.51
C TYR A 67 -25.96 -11.55 0.61
N ASP A 68 -27.09 -11.06 1.12
CA ASP A 68 -28.12 -10.37 0.32
C ASP A 68 -28.57 -11.16 -0.93
N GLY A 69 -28.62 -12.50 -0.82
CA GLY A 69 -28.96 -13.40 -1.92
C GLY A 69 -27.90 -13.54 -3.02
N ILE A 70 -26.71 -12.96 -2.83
CA ILE A 70 -25.57 -13.03 -3.74
C ILE A 70 -24.51 -13.97 -3.15
N PRO A 71 -23.83 -14.81 -3.97
CA PRO A 71 -22.70 -15.62 -3.51
C PRO A 71 -21.67 -14.81 -2.72
N VAL A 72 -21.25 -15.30 -1.55
CA VAL A 72 -20.24 -14.63 -0.73
C VAL A 72 -18.94 -15.43 -0.63
N VAL A 73 -17.80 -14.73 -0.69
CA VAL A 73 -16.47 -15.28 -0.46
C VAL A 73 -15.81 -14.56 0.70
N HIS A 74 -15.36 -15.34 1.68
CA HIS A 74 -14.74 -14.85 2.89
C HIS A 74 -13.22 -14.87 2.77
N LEU A 75 -12.60 -13.68 2.70
CA LEU A 75 -11.15 -13.54 2.68
C LEU A 75 -10.65 -13.25 4.10
N PRO A 76 -9.52 -13.86 4.53
CA PRO A 76 -8.93 -13.60 5.84
C PRO A 76 -8.07 -12.32 5.88
N ASP A 77 -7.88 -11.66 4.73
CA ASP A 77 -6.97 -10.54 4.55
C ASP A 77 -7.52 -9.23 5.13
N PRO A 78 -6.65 -8.30 5.56
CA PRO A 78 -7.10 -7.03 6.11
C PRO A 78 -8.01 -6.26 5.14
N GLY A 79 -9.12 -5.71 5.65
CA GLY A 79 -10.04 -4.90 4.86
C GLY A 79 -9.36 -3.73 4.14
N LYS A 80 -8.41 -3.04 4.78
CA LYS A 80 -7.64 -1.93 4.17
C LYS A 80 -6.91 -2.37 2.89
N ASP A 81 -6.27 -3.53 2.92
CA ASP A 81 -5.45 -4.00 1.80
C ASP A 81 -6.36 -4.45 0.64
N LEU A 82 -7.48 -5.10 0.98
CA LEU A 82 -8.46 -5.53 0.00
C LEU A 82 -9.18 -4.34 -0.65
N ASP A 83 -9.51 -3.31 0.13
CA ASP A 83 -10.09 -2.07 -0.37
C ASP A 83 -9.18 -1.41 -1.42
N ALA A 84 -7.91 -1.18 -1.08
CA ALA A 84 -6.93 -0.61 -2.01
C ALA A 84 -6.77 -1.45 -3.29
N LEU A 85 -6.73 -2.79 -3.17
CA LEU A 85 -6.67 -3.70 -4.32
C LEU A 85 -7.91 -3.54 -5.21
N LEU A 86 -9.10 -3.60 -4.63
CA LEU A 86 -10.36 -3.52 -5.38
C LEU A 86 -10.54 -2.15 -6.04
N THR A 87 -10.20 -1.07 -5.34
CA THR A 87 -10.21 0.29 -5.88
C THR A 87 -9.37 0.39 -7.15
N ILE A 88 -8.14 -0.13 -7.12
CA ILE A 88 -7.26 -0.18 -8.29
C ILE A 88 -7.84 -1.03 -9.44
N LEU A 89 -8.51 -2.14 -9.13
CA LEU A 89 -9.12 -2.97 -10.18
C LEU A 89 -10.26 -2.23 -10.89
N TYR A 90 -11.06 -1.45 -10.16
CA TYR A 90 -12.15 -0.65 -10.73
C TYR A 90 -11.69 0.65 -11.37
N ASP A 91 -10.66 1.26 -10.84
CA ASP A 91 -10.03 2.47 -11.37
C ASP A 91 -8.51 2.27 -11.47
N PRO A 92 -8.01 1.79 -12.62
CA PRO A 92 -6.58 1.63 -12.83
C PRO A 92 -5.77 2.95 -12.79
N SER A 93 -6.42 4.12 -12.81
CA SER A 93 -5.72 5.40 -12.67
C SER A 93 -5.22 5.63 -11.24
N GLU A 94 -5.80 4.95 -10.25
CA GLU A 94 -5.35 4.95 -8.85
C GLU A 94 -3.98 4.26 -8.66
N ILE A 95 -3.47 3.58 -9.69
CA ILE A 95 -2.08 3.08 -9.70
C ILE A 95 -1.10 4.26 -9.80
N LEU A 96 -1.52 5.42 -10.32
CA LEU A 96 -0.68 6.59 -10.52
C LEU A 96 -0.41 7.33 -9.20
N PHE A 97 0.45 6.78 -8.36
CA PHE A 97 1.06 7.47 -7.22
C PHE A 97 2.33 8.23 -7.62
N ASP A 98 2.63 9.32 -6.89
CA ASP A 98 3.94 9.94 -6.95
C ASP A 98 4.97 9.00 -6.33
N LYS A 99 5.90 8.50 -7.14
CA LYS A 99 6.93 7.55 -6.70
C LYS A 99 7.86 8.11 -5.61
N HIS A 100 7.89 9.43 -5.42
CA HIS A 100 8.67 10.09 -4.36
C HIS A 100 7.88 10.32 -3.07
N ASP A 101 6.58 10.05 -3.05
CA ASP A 101 5.78 10.16 -1.84
C ASP A 101 6.27 9.12 -0.80
N PRO A 102 6.64 9.55 0.41
CA PRO A 102 7.18 8.69 1.47
C PRO A 102 6.16 7.64 1.97
N CYS A 103 4.86 7.85 1.79
CA CYS A 103 3.80 6.94 2.22
C CYS A 103 3.60 5.77 1.24
N VAL A 104 3.99 5.95 -0.03
CA VAL A 104 3.79 4.94 -1.08
C VAL A 104 4.25 3.55 -0.70
N PRO A 105 5.49 3.32 -0.20
CA PRO A 105 5.90 1.97 0.17
C PRO A 105 5.01 1.30 1.23
N ILE A 106 4.36 2.07 2.09
CA ILE A 106 3.42 1.56 3.10
C ILE A 106 2.07 1.21 2.46
N ASP A 107 1.57 2.07 1.59
CA ASP A 107 0.25 1.91 0.98
C ASP A 107 0.22 0.80 -0.07
N ILE A 108 1.28 0.64 -0.87
CA ILE A 108 1.35 -0.42 -1.88
C ILE A 108 1.76 -1.79 -1.31
N LEU A 109 2.26 -1.86 -0.07
CA LEU A 109 2.68 -3.12 0.56
C LEU A 109 1.54 -4.13 0.66
N GLY A 110 0.37 -3.69 1.14
CA GLY A 110 -0.83 -4.53 1.25
C GLY A 110 -1.27 -5.04 -0.13
N VAL A 111 -1.36 -4.12 -1.10
CA VAL A 111 -1.76 -4.44 -2.48
C VAL A 111 -0.80 -5.46 -3.11
N LEU A 112 0.52 -5.28 -2.97
CA LEU A 112 1.51 -6.19 -3.53
C LEU A 112 1.50 -7.57 -2.87
N LYS A 113 1.22 -7.65 -1.57
CA LYS A 113 1.01 -8.93 -0.87
C LYS A 113 -0.20 -9.67 -1.40
N LEU A 114 -1.35 -8.99 -1.51
CA LEU A 114 -2.56 -9.60 -2.07
C LEU A 114 -2.38 -9.96 -3.54
N ALA A 115 -1.74 -9.10 -4.32
CA ALA A 115 -1.44 -9.36 -5.72
C ALA A 115 -0.56 -10.60 -5.89
N THR A 116 0.36 -10.85 -4.96
CA THR A 116 1.18 -12.07 -4.94
C THR A 116 0.35 -13.28 -4.51
N LYS A 117 -0.38 -13.18 -3.40
CA LYS A 117 -1.20 -14.26 -2.83
C LYS A 117 -2.28 -14.77 -3.80
N TYR A 118 -2.89 -13.85 -4.54
CA TYR A 118 -3.98 -14.15 -5.47
C TYR A 118 -3.54 -14.13 -6.94
N ASP A 119 -2.24 -14.13 -7.25
CA ASP A 119 -1.71 -14.16 -8.63
C ASP A 119 -2.23 -13.05 -9.58
N PHE A 120 -2.34 -11.81 -9.09
CA PHE A 120 -2.58 -10.62 -9.92
C PHE A 120 -1.29 -10.14 -10.61
N ARG A 121 -0.70 -10.98 -11.48
CA ARG A 121 0.64 -10.77 -12.05
C ARG A 121 0.82 -9.43 -12.77
N LYS A 122 -0.16 -9.04 -13.59
CA LYS A 122 -0.08 -7.78 -14.37
C LYS A 122 -0.07 -6.57 -13.45
N LEU A 123 -0.95 -6.56 -12.45
CA LEU A 123 -1.03 -5.48 -11.47
C LEU A 123 0.26 -5.38 -10.67
N ARG A 124 0.72 -6.50 -10.11
CA ARG A 124 1.97 -6.57 -9.35
C ARG A 124 3.14 -6.01 -10.14
N ARG A 125 3.30 -6.44 -11.40
CA ARG A 125 4.36 -5.94 -12.28
C ARG A 125 4.27 -4.43 -12.49
N ARG A 126 3.08 -3.91 -12.78
CA ARG A 126 2.87 -2.46 -13.03
C ARG A 126 3.24 -1.60 -11.83
N ILE A 127 2.81 -1.99 -10.62
CA ILE A 127 3.15 -1.27 -9.38
C ILE A 127 4.67 -1.24 -9.18
N ILE A 128 5.34 -2.39 -9.38
CA ILE A 128 6.81 -2.49 -9.23
C ILE A 128 7.54 -1.65 -10.29
N GLU A 129 7.13 -1.74 -11.55
CA GLU A 129 7.71 -0.96 -12.67
C GLU A 129 7.59 0.55 -12.44
N GLN A 130 6.53 1.00 -11.77
CA GLN A 130 6.34 2.41 -11.42
C GLN A 130 7.14 2.85 -10.19
N TYR A 131 7.34 1.95 -9.23
CA TYR A 131 8.03 2.27 -7.97
C TYR A 131 9.56 2.21 -8.09
N ILE A 132 10.13 1.26 -8.84
CA ILE A 132 11.59 1.10 -9.00
C ILE A 132 12.28 2.43 -9.40
N PRO A 133 11.77 3.22 -10.37
CA PRO A 133 12.40 4.48 -10.78
C PRO A 133 12.47 5.56 -9.69
N ALA A 134 11.91 5.36 -8.50
CA ALA A 134 12.12 6.24 -7.36
C ALA A 134 13.55 6.12 -6.81
N TRP A 135 14.20 4.98 -7.06
CA TRP A 135 15.48 4.62 -6.47
C TRP A 135 16.58 4.65 -7.53
N PRO A 136 17.69 5.37 -7.30
CA PRO A 136 18.79 5.46 -8.25
C PRO A 136 19.55 4.13 -8.37
N ASP A 137 19.77 3.66 -9.60
CA ASP A 137 20.49 2.42 -9.91
C ASP A 137 21.86 2.64 -10.57
N THR A 138 22.14 3.86 -11.04
CA THR A 138 23.43 4.27 -11.60
C THR A 138 24.03 5.45 -10.85
N LEU A 139 25.37 5.61 -10.92
CA LEU A 139 26.07 6.77 -10.34
C LEU A 139 25.53 8.11 -10.86
N MET A 140 25.13 8.17 -12.13
CA MET A 140 24.56 9.37 -12.72
C MET A 140 23.19 9.73 -12.11
N GLU A 141 22.37 8.72 -11.82
CA GLU A 141 21.09 8.93 -11.12
C GLU A 141 21.30 9.35 -9.67
N TRP A 142 22.33 8.82 -9.00
CA TRP A 142 22.74 9.29 -7.67
C TRP A 142 23.14 10.76 -7.68
N ASP A 143 24.02 11.15 -8.61
CA ASP A 143 24.45 12.54 -8.74
C ASP A 143 23.26 13.46 -9.02
N HIS A 144 22.30 13.02 -9.84
CA HIS A 144 21.08 13.76 -10.11
C HIS A 144 20.18 13.90 -8.88
N LEU A 145 20.03 12.82 -8.10
CA LEU A 145 19.26 12.82 -6.86
C LEU A 145 19.86 13.80 -5.84
N GLU A 146 21.17 13.74 -5.62
CA GLU A 146 21.89 14.66 -4.70
C GLU A 146 21.79 16.12 -5.15
N GLN A 147 21.93 16.39 -6.45
CA GLN A 147 21.75 17.74 -6.99
C GLN A 147 20.33 18.24 -6.75
N THR A 148 19.33 17.41 -7.00
CA THR A 148 17.92 17.75 -6.79
C THR A 148 17.65 18.03 -5.31
N MET A 149 18.16 17.20 -4.39
CA MET A 149 18.04 17.43 -2.94
C MET A 149 18.76 18.71 -2.49
N SER A 150 19.98 18.96 -2.96
CA SER A 150 20.78 20.14 -2.54
C SER A 150 20.19 21.46 -3.01
N THR A 151 19.49 21.45 -4.15
CA THR A 151 18.85 22.63 -4.75
C THR A 151 17.39 22.79 -4.33
N TRP A 152 16.78 21.77 -3.72
CA TRP A 152 15.42 21.83 -3.21
C TRP A 152 15.26 22.97 -2.20
N ARG A 153 14.17 23.72 -2.33
CA ARG A 153 13.82 24.81 -1.43
C ARG A 153 12.35 24.69 -1.08
N ARG A 154 12.04 24.87 0.20
CA ARG A 154 10.67 24.89 0.70
C ARG A 154 9.88 26.01 0.03
N ASP A 155 8.74 25.67 -0.57
CA ASP A 155 7.78 26.65 -1.06
C ASP A 155 6.84 27.04 0.08
N PHE A 156 6.92 28.29 0.53
CA PHE A 156 6.08 28.83 1.59
C PHE A 156 4.71 29.30 1.09
N ASN A 157 4.45 29.25 -0.22
CA ASN A 157 3.18 29.69 -0.81
C ASN A 157 2.16 28.55 -0.98
N THR A 158 2.52 27.30 -0.67
CA THR A 158 1.61 26.16 -0.74
C THR A 158 0.75 26.02 0.53
N ILE A 159 -0.46 25.49 0.37
CA ILE A 159 -1.43 25.27 1.47
C ILE A 159 -0.86 24.34 2.55
N ALA A 160 -0.03 23.37 2.14
CA ALA A 160 0.77 22.52 3.00
C ALA A 160 2.24 22.67 2.59
N PRO A 161 3.09 23.29 3.42
CA PRO A 161 4.50 23.49 3.07
C PRO A 161 5.27 22.18 3.31
N ALA A 162 5.47 21.41 2.24
CA ALA A 162 6.13 20.12 2.29
C ALA A 162 7.61 20.24 2.70
N TYR A 163 8.08 19.32 3.54
CA TYR A 163 9.48 19.18 3.93
C TYR A 163 10.27 18.30 2.95
N LEU A 164 11.60 18.31 3.04
CA LEU A 164 12.45 17.51 2.16
C LEU A 164 12.16 16.00 2.30
N ASP A 165 11.90 15.51 3.51
CA ASP A 165 11.55 14.12 3.74
C ASP A 165 10.14 13.75 3.24
N GLU A 166 9.28 14.72 2.96
CA GLU A 166 7.92 14.51 2.43
C GLU A 166 7.84 14.44 0.90
N VAL A 167 8.93 14.79 0.20
CA VAL A 167 8.97 14.88 -1.27
C VAL A 167 10.06 14.02 -1.90
N PHE A 168 10.69 13.17 -1.10
CA PHE A 168 11.70 12.21 -1.53
C PHE A 168 11.42 10.82 -0.96
N PRO A 169 11.79 9.75 -1.69
CA PRO A 169 11.49 8.37 -1.30
C PRO A 169 12.01 8.03 0.10
N GLU A 170 11.14 7.44 0.92
CA GLU A 170 11.45 7.07 2.30
C GLU A 170 12.12 5.68 2.37
N PRO A 171 13.35 5.56 2.92
CA PRO A 171 14.15 4.34 2.78
C PRO A 171 13.73 3.17 3.68
N GLY A 172 13.24 3.41 4.90
CA GLY A 172 12.84 2.35 5.84
C GLY A 172 11.66 1.53 5.33
N GLY A 173 10.60 2.20 4.91
CA GLY A 173 9.44 1.61 4.25
C GLY A 173 9.82 0.92 2.94
N ALA A 174 10.72 1.51 2.15
CA ALA A 174 11.20 0.90 0.92
C ALA A 174 12.00 -0.40 1.15
N VAL A 175 12.88 -0.46 2.16
CA VAL A 175 13.59 -1.70 2.54
C VAL A 175 12.58 -2.78 2.91
N ARG A 176 11.61 -2.45 3.77
CA ARG A 176 10.56 -3.39 4.18
C ARG A 176 9.77 -3.90 2.97
N LEU A 177 9.32 -2.99 2.12
CA LEU A 177 8.60 -3.32 0.89
C LEU A 177 9.43 -4.26 0.01
N ALA A 178 10.69 -3.91 -0.26
CA ALA A 178 11.59 -4.69 -1.09
C ALA A 178 11.80 -6.11 -0.55
N ARG A 179 11.97 -6.26 0.76
CA ARG A 179 12.12 -7.57 1.41
C ARG A 179 10.84 -8.39 1.33
N GLU A 180 9.72 -7.82 1.76
CA GLU A 180 8.45 -8.55 1.86
C GLU A 180 7.83 -8.86 0.49
N CYS A 181 8.08 -8.00 -0.49
CA CYS A 181 7.56 -8.14 -1.85
C CYS A 181 8.62 -8.60 -2.85
N ASN A 182 9.81 -9.03 -2.44
CA ASN A 182 10.88 -9.52 -3.32
C ASN A 182 11.19 -8.57 -4.50
N ILE A 183 11.61 -7.35 -4.16
CA ILE A 183 12.06 -6.30 -5.10
C ILE A 183 13.52 -5.94 -4.75
N PRO A 184 14.48 -6.86 -4.99
CA PRO A 184 15.87 -6.66 -4.56
C PRO A 184 16.57 -5.49 -5.26
N GLU A 185 16.06 -5.02 -6.40
CA GLU A 185 16.64 -3.98 -7.24
C GLU A 185 16.83 -2.66 -6.47
N ILE A 186 15.90 -2.32 -5.58
CA ILE A 186 15.94 -1.07 -4.83
C ILE A 186 16.72 -1.15 -3.52
N LEU A 187 17.07 -2.36 -3.05
CA LEU A 187 17.72 -2.57 -1.76
C LEU A 187 19.05 -1.82 -1.63
N PRO A 188 19.99 -1.86 -2.61
CA PRO A 188 21.26 -1.15 -2.47
C PRO A 188 21.07 0.35 -2.24
N ALA A 189 20.13 0.96 -2.98
CA ALA A 189 19.86 2.38 -2.88
C ALA A 189 19.11 2.77 -1.61
N ALA A 190 18.14 1.95 -1.20
CA ALA A 190 17.41 2.16 0.04
C ALA A 190 18.35 2.06 1.26
N PHE A 191 19.22 1.04 1.32
CA PHE A 191 20.19 0.90 2.41
C PHE A 191 21.24 2.01 2.43
N TYR A 192 21.74 2.44 1.26
CA TYR A 192 22.68 3.57 1.22
C TYR A 192 22.02 4.86 1.73
N SER A 193 20.78 5.14 1.30
CA SER A 193 20.02 6.29 1.79
C SER A 193 19.78 6.21 3.30
N LEU A 194 19.41 5.03 3.80
CA LEU A 194 19.18 4.78 5.23
C LEU A 194 20.46 5.01 6.06
N SER A 195 21.62 4.59 5.56
CA SER A 195 22.91 4.73 6.27
C SER A 195 23.34 6.19 6.53
N ARG A 196 22.68 7.15 5.87
CA ARG A 196 22.92 8.60 6.01
C ARG A 196 21.94 9.28 6.96
N ILE A 197 20.97 8.54 7.50
CA ILE A 197 19.97 9.03 8.44
C ILE A 197 20.32 8.46 9.82
N SER A 198 20.17 9.27 10.88
CA SER A 198 20.39 8.77 12.25
C SER A 198 19.19 7.91 12.68
N GLU A 199 19.43 6.87 13.48
CA GLU A 199 18.36 6.05 14.08
C GLU A 199 17.40 6.88 14.96
N GLU A 200 17.89 8.01 15.50
CA GLU A 200 17.08 8.94 16.29
C GLU A 200 16.07 9.74 15.45
N ASP A 201 16.24 9.72 14.12
CA ASP A 201 15.46 10.47 13.14
C ASP A 201 14.31 9.65 12.55
N ASP A 202 13.48 9.13 13.45
CA ASP A 202 12.29 8.34 13.09
C ASP A 202 11.13 9.24 12.60
N TRP A 203 10.56 8.87 11.46
CA TRP A 203 9.44 9.57 10.83
C TRP A 203 8.31 9.92 11.80
N ASN A 204 7.89 8.97 12.65
CA ASN A 204 6.76 9.17 13.56
C ASN A 204 7.05 10.20 14.67
N ARG A 205 8.32 10.52 14.91
CA ARG A 205 8.69 11.60 15.85
C ARG A 205 8.41 12.97 15.23
N TYR A 206 8.77 13.15 13.97
CA TYR A 206 8.70 14.43 13.27
C TYR A 206 7.31 14.73 12.69
N HIS A 207 6.54 13.69 12.35
CA HIS A 207 5.25 13.82 11.66
C HIS A 207 4.04 13.43 12.53
N ARG A 208 4.19 13.43 13.85
CA ARG A 208 3.10 13.09 14.78
C ARG A 208 2.06 14.21 14.84
N SER A 209 0.78 13.85 14.90
CA SER A 209 -0.34 14.82 14.96
C SER A 209 -0.40 15.66 16.24
N MET A 210 0.43 15.37 17.25
CA MET A 210 0.51 16.15 18.50
C MET A 210 1.98 16.36 18.90
N GLY A 211 2.43 17.62 18.85
CA GLY A 211 3.62 18.09 19.58
C GLY A 211 4.97 17.82 18.92
N VAL A 212 5.19 18.32 17.70
CA VAL A 212 6.55 18.45 17.13
C VAL A 212 7.23 19.64 17.82
N SER A 213 8.44 19.43 18.35
CA SER A 213 9.21 20.50 18.98
C SER A 213 9.67 21.52 17.93
N ASP A 214 9.82 22.80 18.32
CA ASP A 214 10.37 23.85 17.44
C ASP A 214 11.74 23.43 16.87
N CYS A 215 12.57 22.75 17.67
CA CYS A 215 13.87 22.24 17.21
C CYS A 215 13.77 21.13 16.15
N ASP A 216 12.72 20.31 16.21
CA ASP A 216 12.49 19.25 15.23
C ASP A 216 11.97 19.87 13.92
N LEU A 217 11.13 20.92 14.00
CA LEU A 217 10.68 21.71 12.84
C LEU A 217 11.83 22.46 12.17
N ASP A 218 12.71 23.09 12.95
CA ASP A 218 13.90 23.76 12.43
C ASP A 218 14.83 22.77 11.71
N ALA A 219 15.01 21.57 12.26
CA ALA A 219 15.80 20.55 11.61
C ALA A 219 15.20 20.12 10.26
N LEU A 220 13.88 19.94 10.16
CA LEU A 220 13.22 19.67 8.88
C LEU A 220 13.35 20.85 7.89
N ASN A 221 13.28 22.09 8.38
CA ASN A 221 13.52 23.29 7.56
C ASN A 221 14.94 23.34 6.99
N ASP A 222 15.91 22.85 7.74
CA ASP A 222 17.32 22.74 7.31
C ASP A 222 17.56 21.57 6.33
N GLY A 223 16.51 20.87 5.92
CA GLY A 223 16.58 19.78 4.94
C GLY A 223 16.90 18.42 5.57
N LYS A 224 16.59 18.23 6.85
CA LYS A 224 16.76 16.93 7.50
C LYS A 224 15.88 15.87 6.84
N ARG A 225 16.43 14.65 6.77
CA ARG A 225 15.75 13.45 6.29
C ARG A 225 15.38 12.58 7.50
N THR A 226 14.23 11.93 7.42
CA THR A 226 13.76 10.97 8.40
C THR A 226 13.49 9.62 7.73
N ALA A 227 13.39 8.56 8.53
CA ALA A 227 13.06 7.23 8.05
C ALA A 227 12.10 6.50 9.00
N HIS A 228 11.34 5.55 8.49
CA HIS A 228 10.50 4.66 9.29
C HIS A 228 11.36 3.53 9.88
N TRP A 229 12.21 3.83 10.87
CA TRP A 229 13.13 2.87 11.48
C TRP A 229 12.42 1.66 12.10
N HIS A 230 11.23 1.88 12.66
CA HIS A 230 10.40 0.80 13.23
C HIS A 230 9.92 -0.24 12.19
N MET A 231 10.08 0.01 10.89
CA MET A 231 9.70 -0.91 9.82
C MET A 231 10.80 -1.90 9.43
N LEU A 232 12.03 -1.67 9.89
CA LEU A 232 13.16 -2.55 9.63
C LEU A 232 13.07 -3.81 10.50
N SER A 233 13.54 -4.93 9.96
CA SER A 233 13.65 -6.17 10.72
C SER A 233 15.03 -6.30 11.36
N ILE A 234 15.17 -7.21 12.34
CA ILE A 234 16.47 -7.55 12.96
C ILE A 234 17.53 -7.96 11.91
N LYS A 235 17.11 -8.45 10.74
CA LYS A 235 18.02 -8.86 9.65
C LYS A 235 18.52 -7.68 8.81
N ASP A 236 17.98 -6.49 9.02
CA ASP A 236 18.32 -5.27 8.31
C ASP A 236 19.21 -4.33 9.15
N CYS A 237 19.54 -4.74 10.39
CA CYS A 237 20.48 -4.08 11.31
C CYS A 237 21.89 -4.67 11.22
#